data_AF-A0A7C3AEG2-F1
#
_entry.id   AF-A0A7C3AEG2-F1
#
_cell.length_a   1.000
_cell.length_b   1.000
_cell.length_c   1.000
_cell.angle_alpha   90.00
_cell.angle_beta   90.00
_cell.angle_gamma   90.00
#
_symmetry.space_group_name_H-M   'P 1'
#
loop_
_entity.id
_entity.type
_entity.pdbx_description
1 polymer ?
#
loop_
_entity_poly.entity_id
_entity_poly.type
_entity_poly.pdbx_seq_one_letter_code
_entity_poly.pdbx_strand_id
1 'polypeptide(L)'
;MHPLARRHFERVLREGKLLGIDKGCQYHYSCHDGNIEDCTFCYCPFYPCGDESTGGRWIEGGVWSCKDCSWIHRTEVASKVLEEMKHSGIKKPEDIEKRHNRLKEMRERINTLYPL
;
A
#
# COMPACT_ATOMS: atom_id res chain seq x y z
N MET A 1 8.08 -4.41 10.39
CA MET A 1 7.15 -3.32 10.00
C MET A 1 7.12 -2.25 11.08
N HIS A 2 6.98 -0.96 10.71
CA HIS A 2 6.87 0.14 11.68
C HIS A 2 5.56 0.05 12.51
N PRO A 3 5.54 0.41 13.82
CA PRO A 3 4.34 0.28 14.65
C PRO A 3 3.10 1.03 14.13
N LEU A 4 3.28 2.21 13.52
CA LEU A 4 2.16 2.94 12.90
C LEU A 4 1.55 2.17 11.72
N ALA A 5 2.40 1.60 10.86
CA ALA A 5 1.95 0.78 9.73
C ALA A 5 1.23 -0.47 10.21
N ARG A 6 1.74 -1.11 11.28
CA ARG A 6 1.09 -2.26 11.89
C ARG A 6 -0.33 -1.94 12.36
N ARG A 7 -0.50 -0.87 13.17
CA ARG A 7 -1.83 -0.43 13.65
C ARG A 7 -2.77 -0.06 12.50
N HIS A 8 -2.24 0.54 11.45
CA HIS A 8 -3.03 0.88 10.26
C HIS A 8 -3.52 -0.38 9.53
N PHE A 9 -2.63 -1.35 9.27
CA PHE A 9 -3.04 -2.62 8.65
C PHE A 9 -3.99 -3.43 9.54
N GLU A 10 -3.84 -3.40 10.88
CA GLU A 10 -4.83 -4.00 11.79
C GLU A 10 -6.22 -3.42 11.56
N ARG A 11 -6.33 -2.09 11.41
CA ARG A 11 -7.60 -1.42 11.10
C ARG A 11 -8.11 -1.85 9.72
N VAL A 12 -7.30 -1.78 8.67
CA VAL A 12 -7.69 -2.12 7.30
C VAL A 12 -8.21 -3.56 7.21
N LEU A 13 -7.46 -4.52 7.76
CA LEU A 13 -7.78 -5.95 7.69
C LEU A 13 -8.99 -6.30 8.57
N ARG A 14 -9.17 -5.62 9.71
CA ARG A 14 -10.36 -5.79 10.56
C ARG A 14 -11.62 -5.25 9.91
N GLU A 15 -11.57 -4.04 9.36
CA GLU A 15 -12.73 -3.43 8.69
C GLU A 15 -13.07 -4.17 7.40
N GLY A 16 -12.07 -4.70 6.69
CA GLY A 16 -12.27 -5.47 5.47
C GLY A 16 -12.94 -4.66 4.36
N LYS A 17 -12.87 -3.34 4.39
CA LYS A 17 -13.40 -2.41 3.39
C LYS A 17 -12.43 -1.26 3.20
N LEU A 18 -12.57 -0.54 2.09
CA LEU A 18 -11.81 0.68 1.88
C LEU A 18 -12.08 1.68 3.00
N LEU A 19 -11.01 2.30 3.49
CA LEU A 19 -11.09 3.38 4.48
C LEU A 19 -11.31 4.74 3.79
N GLY A 20 -10.98 4.86 2.50
CA GLY A 20 -11.03 6.12 1.78
C GLY A 20 -9.98 7.12 2.27
N ILE A 21 -10.18 8.39 1.92
CA ILE A 21 -9.29 9.49 2.34
C ILE A 21 -9.47 9.79 3.83
N ASP A 22 -8.37 9.83 4.58
CA ASP A 22 -8.38 10.24 5.98
C ASP A 22 -8.21 11.76 6.14
N LYS A 23 -9.34 12.48 6.14
CA LYS A 23 -9.44 13.94 6.35
C LYS A 23 -8.88 14.41 7.70
N GLY A 24 -8.73 13.53 8.68
CA GLY A 24 -8.22 13.85 10.02
C GLY A 24 -6.74 13.56 10.23
N CYS A 25 -6.04 13.02 9.22
CA CYS A 25 -4.64 12.66 9.33
C CYS A 25 -3.77 13.90 9.55
N GLN A 26 -3.04 13.97 10.67
CA GLN A 26 -2.12 15.06 11.02
C GLN A 26 -0.94 15.24 10.03
N TYR A 27 -0.67 14.24 9.19
CA TYR A 27 0.34 14.30 8.13
C TYR A 27 -0.23 14.83 6.80
N HIS A 28 -1.43 15.42 6.86
CA HIS A 28 -2.27 15.86 5.74
C HIS A 28 -1.51 16.58 4.62
N TYR A 29 -0.58 17.45 5.00
CA TYR A 29 0.02 18.44 4.11
C TYR A 29 1.11 17.90 3.18
N SER A 30 1.57 16.66 3.38
CA SER A 30 2.64 16.07 2.56
C SER A 30 2.17 14.93 1.66
N CYS A 31 0.95 14.42 1.86
CA CYS A 31 0.43 13.27 1.12
C CYS A 31 -0.97 13.49 0.51
N HIS A 32 -1.81 14.40 1.04
CA HIS A 32 -3.20 14.60 0.59
C HIS A 32 -3.40 15.84 -0.32
N ASP A 33 -2.35 16.39 -0.92
CA ASP A 33 -2.41 17.68 -1.62
C ASP A 33 -3.02 17.66 -3.03
N GLY A 34 -3.61 16.55 -3.47
CA GLY A 34 -4.61 16.58 -4.56
C GLY A 34 -4.60 15.41 -5.56
N ASN A 35 -3.62 14.52 -5.52
CA ASN A 35 -3.46 13.45 -6.54
C ASN A 35 -3.70 12.03 -6.02
N ILE A 36 -4.28 11.88 -4.83
CA ILE A 36 -4.61 10.57 -4.27
C ILE A 36 -6.10 10.43 -4.01
N GLU A 37 -6.61 9.22 -4.24
CA GLU A 37 -8.05 8.93 -4.17
C GLU A 37 -8.41 8.11 -2.93
N ASP A 38 -7.47 7.31 -2.41
CA ASP A 38 -7.70 6.38 -1.32
C ASP A 38 -6.48 6.26 -0.38
N CYS A 39 -6.73 6.17 0.93
CA CYS A 39 -5.69 6.05 1.97
C CYS A 39 -5.77 4.71 2.74
N THR A 40 -6.55 3.75 2.25
CA THR A 40 -6.65 2.40 2.81
C THR A 40 -5.26 1.81 2.99
N PHE A 41 -4.39 1.95 1.99
CA PHE A 41 -3.00 1.52 2.05
C PHE A 41 -2.02 2.69 2.16
N CYS A 42 -2.29 3.65 3.07
CA CYS A 42 -1.39 4.75 3.42
C CYS A 42 0.05 4.29 3.73
N TYR A 43 0.20 3.06 4.23
CA TYR A 43 1.45 2.33 4.19
C TYR A 43 1.38 1.26 3.09
N CYS A 44 2.35 1.27 2.18
CA CYS A 44 2.41 0.30 1.10
C CYS A 44 2.68 -1.11 1.67
N PRO A 45 1.77 -2.09 1.45
CA PRO A 45 1.97 -3.46 1.95
C PRO A 45 3.07 -4.20 1.20
N PHE A 46 3.49 -3.67 0.05
CA PHE A 46 4.52 -4.25 -0.81
C PHE A 46 5.92 -3.71 -0.53
N TYR A 47 6.08 -2.81 0.44
CA TYR A 47 7.36 -2.18 0.73
C TYR A 47 8.39 -3.21 1.25
N PRO A 48 9.65 -3.18 0.77
CA PRO A 48 10.12 -2.48 -0.43
C PRO A 48 9.68 -3.24 -1.70
N CYS A 49 9.07 -2.52 -2.64
CA CYS A 49 8.55 -3.14 -3.88
C CYS A 49 9.58 -3.15 -5.01
N GLY A 50 10.54 -2.22 -5.02
CA GLY A 50 11.61 -2.17 -6.02
C GLY A 50 11.17 -1.78 -7.43
N ASP A 51 9.95 -1.26 -7.59
CA ASP A 51 9.39 -0.91 -8.90
C ASP A 51 9.47 0.60 -9.18
N GLU A 52 10.40 0.94 -10.07
CA GLU A 52 10.66 2.30 -10.52
C GLU A 52 9.59 2.83 -11.49
N SER A 53 8.81 1.96 -12.15
CA SER A 53 7.77 2.37 -13.10
C SER A 53 6.65 3.17 -12.42
N THR A 54 6.46 2.98 -11.12
CA THR A 54 5.48 3.70 -10.31
C THR A 54 6.08 4.91 -9.57
N GLY A 55 7.27 5.39 -9.99
CA GLY A 55 7.95 6.53 -9.37
C GLY A 55 8.78 6.19 -8.12
N GLY A 56 8.93 4.90 -7.80
CA GLY A 56 9.83 4.45 -6.74
C GLY A 56 11.30 4.60 -7.12
N ARG A 57 12.19 4.76 -6.13
CA ARG A 57 13.64 4.81 -6.37
C ARG A 57 14.45 4.32 -5.17
N TRP A 58 15.66 3.84 -5.41
CA TRP A 58 16.66 3.69 -4.36
C TRP A 58 17.29 5.05 -4.03
N ILE A 59 17.36 5.40 -2.75
CA ILE A 59 18.02 6.60 -2.25
C ILE A 59 19.36 6.25 -1.59
N GLU A 60 20.17 7.27 -1.30
CA GLU A 60 21.45 7.10 -0.60
C GLU A 60 21.28 6.27 0.68
N GLY A 61 22.21 5.34 0.91
CA GLY A 61 22.13 4.38 2.01
C GLY A 61 21.35 3.09 1.69
N GLY A 62 20.94 2.87 0.43
CA GLY A 62 20.32 1.61 0.00
C GLY A 62 18.89 1.42 0.52
N VAL A 63 18.20 2.54 0.78
CA VAL A 63 16.80 2.54 1.23
C VAL A 63 15.89 2.72 0.01
N TRP A 64 14.81 1.95 -0.05
CA TRP A 64 13.79 2.12 -1.08
C TRP A 64 12.86 3.29 -0.73
N SER A 65 12.56 4.16 -1.68
CA SER A 65 11.64 5.28 -1.51
C SER A 65 10.45 5.12 -2.45
N CYS A 66 9.23 5.11 -1.88
CA CYS A 66 7.98 5.20 -2.62
C CYS A 66 7.40 6.63 -2.62
N LYS A 67 8.22 7.67 -2.34
CA LYS A 67 7.73 9.04 -2.12
C LYS A 67 6.86 9.55 -3.27
N ASP A 68 7.22 9.24 -4.52
CA ASP A 68 6.55 9.74 -5.71
C ASP A 68 5.59 8.68 -6.31
N CYS A 69 5.23 7.65 -5.54
CA CYS A 69 4.33 6.59 -5.97
C CYS A 69 2.88 6.87 -5.57
N SER A 70 2.01 7.11 -6.57
CA SER A 70 0.56 7.27 -6.38
C SER A 70 -0.24 6.00 -6.68
N TRP A 71 0.41 4.94 -7.21
CA TRP A 71 -0.27 3.72 -7.69
C TRP A 71 -1.21 3.09 -6.66
N ILE A 72 -0.70 2.88 -5.45
CA ILE A 72 -1.43 2.21 -4.36
C ILE A 72 -2.56 3.07 -3.77
N HIS A 73 -2.59 4.34 -4.14
CA HIS A 73 -3.54 5.35 -3.68
C HIS A 73 -4.71 5.58 -4.65
N ARG A 74 -4.76 4.86 -5.77
CA ARG A 74 -5.93 4.81 -6.66
C ARG A 74 -7.01 3.91 -6.07
N THR A 75 -8.27 4.33 -6.15
CA THR A 75 -9.38 3.62 -5.48
C THR A 75 -9.53 2.18 -6.00
N GLU A 76 -9.43 1.98 -7.31
CA GLU A 76 -9.53 0.69 -7.97
C GLU A 76 -8.38 -0.25 -7.61
N VAL A 77 -7.16 0.29 -7.47
CA VAL A 77 -5.98 -0.48 -7.07
C VAL A 77 -6.11 -0.91 -5.61
N ALA A 78 -6.44 0.02 -4.71
CA ALA A 78 -6.66 -0.29 -3.30
C ALA A 78 -7.78 -1.33 -3.12
N SER A 79 -8.87 -1.20 -3.87
CA SER A 79 -9.96 -2.20 -3.86
C SER A 79 -9.46 -3.58 -4.26
N LYS A 80 -8.72 -3.66 -5.37
CA LYS A 80 -8.22 -4.94 -5.89
C LYS A 80 -7.20 -5.58 -4.94
N VAL A 81 -6.29 -4.79 -4.37
CA VAL A 81 -5.32 -5.27 -3.38
C VAL A 81 -6.05 -5.85 -2.17
N LEU A 82 -7.05 -5.16 -1.63
CA LEU A 82 -7.80 -5.64 -0.47
C LEU A 82 -8.55 -6.94 -0.77
N GLU A 83 -9.15 -7.07 -1.96
CA GLU A 83 -9.78 -8.30 -2.44
C GLU A 83 -8.78 -9.47 -2.50
N GLU A 84 -7.63 -9.27 -3.15
CA GLU A 84 -6.59 -10.28 -3.30
C GLU A 84 -5.95 -10.69 -1.96
N MET A 85 -5.81 -9.74 -1.03
CA MET A 85 -5.38 -10.02 0.35
C MET A 85 -6.36 -10.96 1.06
N LYS A 86 -7.67 -10.71 0.94
CA LYS A 86 -8.71 -11.58 1.52
C LYS A 86 -8.67 -12.97 0.90
N HIS A 87 -8.63 -13.06 -0.44
CA HIS A 87 -8.54 -14.35 -1.15
C HIS A 87 -7.27 -15.13 -0.80
N SER A 88 -6.16 -14.43 -0.58
CA SER A 88 -4.90 -15.02 -0.15
C SER A 88 -4.83 -15.34 1.34
N GLY A 89 -5.91 -15.08 2.10
CA GLY A 89 -5.99 -15.37 3.52
C GLY A 89 -5.04 -14.52 4.37
N ILE A 90 -4.76 -13.28 3.96
CA ILE A 90 -4.02 -12.29 4.74
C ILE A 90 -5.01 -11.64 5.69
N LYS A 91 -4.90 -11.92 7.00
CA LYS A 91 -5.87 -11.51 8.01
C LYS A 91 -5.29 -10.59 9.07
N LYS A 92 -3.98 -10.56 9.21
CA LYS A 92 -3.26 -9.76 10.21
C LYS A 92 -1.93 -9.23 9.66
N PRO A 93 -1.36 -8.16 10.23
CA PRO A 93 -0.12 -7.55 9.71
C PRO A 93 1.06 -8.53 9.63
N GLU A 94 1.12 -9.53 10.50
CA GLU A 94 2.18 -10.55 10.49
C GLU A 94 2.12 -11.42 9.23
N ASP A 95 0.93 -11.59 8.64
CA ASP A 95 0.79 -12.31 7.37
C ASP A 95 1.43 -11.50 6.23
N ILE A 96 1.37 -10.16 6.29
CA ILE A 96 2.03 -9.27 5.32
C ILE A 96 3.55 -9.41 5.43
N GLU A 97 4.08 -9.41 6.66
CA GLU A 97 5.53 -9.58 6.89
C GLU A 97 6.02 -10.96 6.43
N LYS A 98 5.29 -12.03 6.77
CA LYS A 98 5.71 -13.41 6.49
C LYS A 98 5.55 -13.81 5.03
N ARG A 99 4.64 -13.17 4.28
CA ARG A 99 4.29 -13.55 2.90
C ARG A 99 4.74 -12.52 1.87
N HIS A 100 5.83 -11.81 2.16
CA HIS A 100 6.33 -10.71 1.31
C HIS A 100 6.53 -11.10 -0.16
N ASN A 101 7.11 -12.27 -0.44
CA ASN A 101 7.30 -12.74 -1.82
C ASN A 101 5.96 -12.92 -2.56
N ARG A 102 4.96 -13.52 -1.90
CA ARG A 102 3.61 -13.67 -2.47
C ARG A 102 2.92 -12.33 -2.70
N LEU A 103 3.18 -11.35 -1.83
CA LEU A 103 2.70 -9.98 -1.99
C LEU A 103 3.37 -9.28 -3.18
N LYS A 104 4.65 -9.52 -3.45
CA LYS A 104 5.33 -9.02 -4.66
C LYS A 104 4.69 -9.57 -5.93
N GLU A 105 4.47 -10.89 -5.99
CA GLU A 105 3.78 -11.51 -7.13
C GLU A 105 2.35 -10.97 -7.30
N MET A 106 1.63 -10.77 -6.18
CA MET A 106 0.31 -10.14 -6.19
C MET A 106 0.38 -8.73 -6.77
N ARG A 107 1.36 -7.92 -6.34
CA ARG A 107 1.57 -6.57 -6.87
C ARG A 107 1.81 -6.59 -8.36
N GLU A 108 2.71 -7.43 -8.85
CA GLU A 108 3.02 -7.54 -10.27
C GLU A 108 1.77 -7.86 -11.09
N ARG A 109 0.96 -8.84 -10.65
CA ARG A 109 -0.32 -9.17 -11.30
C ARG A 109 -1.34 -8.04 -11.27
N ILE A 110 -1.42 -7.27 -10.19
CA ILE A 110 -2.36 -6.14 -10.13
C ILE A 110 -1.84 -4.99 -11.00
N ASN A 111 -0.52 -4.77 -11.06
CA ASN A 111 0.10 -3.72 -11.85
C ASN A 111 -0.08 -3.94 -13.37
N THR A 112 -0.14 -5.20 -13.84
CA THR A 112 -0.46 -5.47 -15.25
C THR A 112 -1.91 -5.13 -15.61
N LEU A 113 -2.83 -5.19 -14.64
CA LEU A 113 -4.25 -4.83 -14.83
C LEU A 113 -4.48 -3.32 -14.68
N TYR A 114 -3.71 -2.68 -13.81
CA TYR A 114 -3.84 -1.26 -13.47
C TYR A 114 -2.47 -0.58 -13.51
N PRO A 115 -1.84 -0.42 -14.69
CA PRO A 115 -0.57 0.30 -14.79
C PRO A 115 -0.76 1.78 -14.40
N LEU A 116 0.32 2.42 -13.94
CA LEU A 116 0.35 3.86 -13.68
C LEU A 116 0.31 4.67 -14.98
#